data_AF-A0A1F5LPL3-F1
#
_entry.id   AF-A0A1F5LPL3-F1
#
_cell.length_a   1.000
_cell.length_b   1.000
_cell.length_c   1.000
_cell.angle_alpha   90.00
_cell.angle_beta   90.00
_cell.angle_gamma   90.00
#
_symmetry.space_group_name_H-M   'P 1'
#
loop_
_entity.id
_entity.type
_entity.pdbx_description
1 polymer ?
#
loop_
_entity_poly.entity_id
_entity_poly.type
_entity_poly.pdbx_seq_one_letter_code
_entity_poly.pdbx_strand_id
1 'polypeptide(L)'
;MSPLNVVTSGVDGMSSNLRDLSIHLQQLKLVDTTIAYDFLCPLDEKGQPKPGSLQLNWPYLEVLELEGIPPWLPSGEPTYHNTPEDQSEIDEIENWEDVICDVEAGWGGPELPTEEHFHRLLISLGYAAQRMPRLKNLKIEVVSHRQFTFCLQNKAEIILKWECFHPYRPDSRVAKAWDFDLDDVKSHSQYEDESSVILRTWPPNTPI
;
A
#
# COMPACT_ATOMS: atom_id res chain seq x y z
N MET A 1 16.42 -25.42 -4.04
CA MET A 1 16.56 -24.82 -2.70
C MET A 1 15.16 -24.53 -2.18
N SER A 2 14.83 -24.94 -0.96
CA SER A 2 13.53 -24.61 -0.35
C SER A 2 13.56 -23.14 0.14
N PRO A 3 12.50 -22.34 -0.09
CA PRO A 3 12.46 -20.97 0.43
C PRO A 3 12.51 -21.00 1.97
N LEU A 4 13.26 -20.06 2.54
CA LEU A 4 13.36 -19.80 3.98
C LEU A 4 11.96 -19.72 4.61
N ASN A 5 11.80 -20.40 5.76
CA ASN A 5 10.60 -20.51 6.58
C ASN A 5 9.65 -19.31 6.49
N VAL A 6 8.70 -19.38 5.55
CA VAL A 6 7.55 -18.49 5.51
C VAL A 6 6.64 -18.89 6.67
N VAL A 7 6.43 -17.98 7.61
CA VAL A 7 5.50 -18.21 8.72
C VAL A 7 4.08 -18.24 8.13
N THR A 8 3.52 -19.45 7.99
CA THR A 8 2.22 -19.73 7.34
C THR A 8 0.99 -19.37 8.17
N SER A 9 1.10 -18.49 9.18
CA SER A 9 -0.07 -18.10 9.98
C SER A 9 -0.72 -16.84 9.41
N GLY A 10 -1.90 -17.00 8.81
CA GLY A 10 -2.69 -15.98 8.10
C GLY A 10 -3.22 -14.79 8.91
N VAL A 11 -2.60 -14.47 10.05
CA VAL A 11 -2.68 -13.16 10.72
C VAL A 11 -1.27 -12.90 11.24
N ASP A 12 -0.59 -11.87 10.70
CA ASP A 12 0.73 -11.52 11.20
C ASP A 12 0.63 -11.10 12.69
N GLY A 13 1.64 -11.47 13.50
CA GLY A 13 1.63 -11.15 14.93
C GLY A 13 1.60 -9.65 15.20
N MET A 14 2.08 -8.87 14.23
CA MET A 14 2.13 -7.41 14.24
C MET A 14 0.72 -6.78 14.17
N SER A 15 -0.16 -7.26 13.29
CA SER A 15 -1.57 -6.85 13.20
C SER A 15 -2.29 -7.09 14.51
N SER A 16 -2.09 -8.26 15.12
CA SER A 16 -2.74 -8.61 16.40
C SER A 16 -2.32 -7.65 17.51
N ASN A 17 -1.01 -7.38 17.64
CA ASN A 17 -0.49 -6.46 18.65
C ASN A 17 -0.93 -5.01 18.41
N LEU A 18 -0.99 -4.57 17.15
CA LEU A 18 -1.45 -3.22 16.81
C LEU A 18 -2.92 -3.01 17.14
N ARG A 19 -3.76 -4.04 16.99
CA ARG A 19 -5.18 -3.95 17.38
C ARG A 19 -5.34 -3.69 18.87
N ASP A 20 -4.54 -4.33 19.72
CA ASP A 20 -4.57 -4.12 21.17
C ASP A 20 -4.15 -2.69 21.56
N LEU A 21 -3.31 -2.06 20.74
CA LEU A 21 -2.83 -0.69 20.96
C LEU A 21 -3.67 0.39 20.27
N SER A 22 -4.61 0.01 19.41
CA SER A 22 -5.38 0.90 18.53
C SER A 22 -6.07 2.06 19.26
N ILE A 23 -6.57 1.82 20.48
CA ILE A 23 -7.28 2.80 21.30
C ILE A 23 -6.38 3.80 22.04
N HIS A 24 -5.05 3.68 21.94
CA HIS A 24 -4.11 4.64 22.56
C HIS A 24 -3.09 5.20 21.56
N LEU A 25 -2.94 4.58 20.40
CA LEU A 25 -1.93 4.93 19.43
C LEU A 25 -2.20 6.30 18.82
N GLN A 26 -1.22 7.20 18.94
CA GLN A 26 -1.27 8.54 18.33
C GLN A 26 -0.44 8.62 17.04
N GLN A 27 0.65 7.87 16.97
CA GLN A 27 1.54 7.82 15.83
C GLN A 27 1.94 6.38 15.56
N LEU A 28 1.80 5.95 14.31
CA LEU A 28 2.34 4.69 13.81
C LEU A 28 3.33 5.03 12.70
N LYS A 29 4.60 4.74 12.94
CA LYS A 29 5.67 4.93 11.97
C LYS A 29 6.41 3.62 11.80
N LEU A 30 6.44 3.10 10.59
CA LEU A 30 7.13 1.86 10.24
C LEU A 30 8.05 2.15 9.08
N VAL A 31 9.28 1.65 9.17
CA VAL A 31 10.32 1.86 8.16
C VAL A 31 10.86 0.49 7.76
N ASP A 32 11.04 0.26 6.47
CA ASP A 32 11.62 -0.99 5.91
C ASP A 32 10.94 -2.26 6.43
N THR A 33 9.62 -2.18 6.65
CA THR A 33 8.83 -3.23 7.30
C THR A 33 7.87 -3.87 6.31
N THR A 34 7.98 -5.19 6.13
CA THR A 34 6.99 -5.98 5.40
C THR A 34 5.69 -6.05 6.19
N ILE A 35 4.57 -5.70 5.55
CA ILE A 35 3.24 -5.65 6.15
C ILE A 35 2.22 -6.36 5.26
N ALA A 36 1.20 -6.97 5.86
CA ALA A 36 0.01 -7.34 5.09
C ALA A 36 -0.71 -6.07 4.63
N TYR A 37 -1.04 -5.96 3.35
CA TYR A 37 -1.68 -4.75 2.81
C TYR A 37 -3.08 -4.46 3.40
N ASP A 38 -3.71 -5.46 4.03
CA ASP A 38 -4.98 -5.30 4.74
C ASP A 38 -4.86 -5.27 6.28
N PHE A 39 -3.66 -5.02 6.84
CA PHE A 39 -3.42 -5.11 8.29
C PHE A 39 -4.30 -4.18 9.16
N LEU A 40 -4.61 -2.97 8.66
CA LEU A 40 -5.42 -1.97 9.36
C LEU A 40 -6.93 -2.25 9.29
N CYS A 41 -7.39 -2.82 8.18
CA CYS A 41 -8.77 -3.26 7.98
C CYS A 41 -8.79 -4.53 7.13
N PRO A 42 -8.78 -5.73 7.75
CA PRO A 42 -8.70 -6.99 7.03
C PRO A 42 -9.81 -7.15 6.00
N LEU A 43 -9.43 -7.57 4.80
CA LEU A 43 -10.33 -7.70 3.66
C LEU A 43 -10.54 -9.16 3.28
N ASP A 44 -11.69 -9.47 2.70
CA ASP A 44 -11.97 -10.75 2.06
C ASP A 44 -11.35 -10.81 0.65
N GLU A 45 -11.60 -11.91 -0.06
CA GLU A 45 -11.10 -12.13 -1.43
C GLU A 45 -11.65 -11.11 -2.43
N LYS A 46 -12.81 -10.50 -2.14
CA LYS A 46 -13.45 -9.48 -3.00
C LYS A 46 -13.03 -8.06 -2.65
N GLY A 47 -12.13 -7.90 -1.67
CA GLY A 47 -11.72 -6.59 -1.17
C GLY A 47 -12.79 -5.92 -0.29
N GLN A 48 -13.71 -6.68 0.29
CA GLN A 48 -14.67 -6.15 1.28
C GLN A 48 -14.14 -6.37 2.71
N PRO A 49 -14.44 -5.48 3.66
CA PRO A 49 -14.07 -5.69 5.06
C PRO A 49 -14.63 -7.01 5.61
N LYS A 50 -13.75 -7.83 6.19
CA LYS A 50 -14.16 -9.06 6.89
C LYS A 50 -15.06 -8.73 8.10
N PRO A 51 -15.90 -9.67 8.55
CA PRO A 51 -16.69 -9.50 9.77
C PRO A 51 -15.79 -9.11 10.95
N GLY A 52 -16.13 -8.00 11.62
CA GLY A 52 -15.36 -7.47 12.75
C GLY A 52 -14.23 -6.51 12.38
N SER A 53 -13.78 -6.44 11.12
CA SER A 53 -12.74 -5.48 10.70
C SER A 53 -13.15 -4.03 10.95
N LEU A 54 -14.42 -3.71 10.73
CA LEU A 54 -14.98 -2.37 10.93
C LEU A 54 -15.21 -2.01 12.41
N GLN A 55 -14.95 -2.93 13.34
CA GLN A 55 -14.96 -2.65 14.78
C GLN A 55 -13.59 -2.12 15.26
N LEU A 56 -12.55 -2.24 14.44
CA LEU A 56 -11.23 -1.68 14.71
C LEU A 56 -11.29 -0.16 14.61
N ASN A 57 -11.01 0.51 15.73
CA ASN A 57 -11.06 1.96 15.83
C ASN A 57 -9.70 2.50 16.25
N TRP A 58 -9.34 3.66 15.68
CA TRP A 58 -8.06 4.32 15.91
C TRP A 58 -8.30 5.75 16.38
N PRO A 59 -9.01 5.94 17.52
CA PRO A 59 -9.62 7.22 17.90
C PRO A 59 -8.61 8.35 18.14
N TYR A 60 -7.35 8.00 18.43
CA TYR A 60 -6.30 8.96 18.74
C TYR A 60 -5.21 9.04 17.67
N LEU A 61 -5.26 8.22 16.62
CA LEU A 61 -4.20 8.17 15.62
C LEU A 61 -4.22 9.45 14.78
N GLU A 62 -3.10 10.18 14.81
CA GLU A 62 -2.91 11.44 14.09
C GLU A 62 -1.95 11.30 12.91
N VAL A 63 -0.98 10.39 13.03
CA VAL A 63 0.08 10.18 12.03
C VAL A 63 0.20 8.68 11.73
N LEU A 64 0.09 8.34 10.45
CA LEU A 64 0.38 7.01 9.91
C LEU A 64 1.44 7.15 8.81
N GLU A 65 2.65 6.68 9.07
CA GLU A 65 3.76 6.74 8.11
C GLU A 65 4.33 5.34 7.92
N LEU A 66 4.24 4.83 6.69
CA LEU A 66 4.79 3.54 6.30
C LEU A 66 5.81 3.80 5.19
N GLU A 67 7.07 3.85 5.56
CA GLU A 67 8.17 4.17 4.66
C GLU A 67 8.96 2.91 4.35
N GLY A 68 9.50 2.82 3.14
CA GLY A 68 10.38 1.71 2.83
C GLY A 68 9.67 0.36 2.67
N ILE A 69 8.35 0.28 2.45
CA ILE A 69 7.63 -1.01 2.43
C ILE A 69 8.22 -1.88 1.31
N PRO A 70 8.77 -3.07 1.60
CA PRO A 70 9.34 -3.91 0.57
C PRO A 70 8.29 -4.40 -0.43
N PRO A 71 8.66 -4.68 -1.69
CA PRO A 71 7.74 -5.08 -2.77
C PRO A 71 7.30 -6.55 -2.68
N TRP A 72 7.07 -7.07 -1.48
CA TRP A 72 6.57 -8.41 -1.21
C TRP A 72 5.70 -8.44 0.04
N LEU A 73 4.69 -9.30 0.04
CA LEU A 73 3.83 -9.55 1.20
C LEU A 73 4.54 -10.45 2.23
N PRO A 74 4.04 -10.51 3.48
CA PRO A 74 4.56 -11.44 4.49
C PRO A 74 4.51 -12.92 4.07
N SER A 75 3.63 -13.28 3.11
CA SER A 75 3.56 -14.61 2.50
C SER A 75 4.74 -14.92 1.57
N GLY A 76 5.56 -13.92 1.21
CA GLY A 76 6.59 -14.00 0.18
C GLY A 76 6.07 -13.78 -1.24
N GLU A 77 4.77 -13.49 -1.41
CA GLU A 77 4.20 -13.13 -2.70
C GLU A 77 4.72 -11.73 -3.13
N PRO A 78 5.31 -11.58 -4.32
CA PRO A 78 5.80 -10.28 -4.79
C PRO A 78 4.63 -9.36 -5.18
N THR A 79 4.79 -8.07 -4.95
CA THR A 79 3.80 -7.04 -5.34
C THR A 79 4.17 -6.31 -6.62
N TYR A 80 5.34 -6.63 -7.17
CA TYR A 80 5.83 -6.22 -8.48
C TYR A 80 6.33 -7.44 -9.24
N HIS A 81 6.21 -7.40 -10.56
CA HIS A 81 6.70 -8.43 -11.48
C HIS A 81 7.66 -7.83 -12.50
N ASN A 82 8.57 -8.66 -13.00
CA ASN A 82 9.42 -8.30 -14.13
C ASN A 82 8.58 -8.15 -15.40
N THR A 83 9.06 -7.37 -16.37
CA THR A 83 8.46 -7.41 -17.71
C THR A 83 8.68 -8.80 -18.33
N PRO A 84 7.88 -9.22 -19.33
CA PRO A 84 8.10 -10.50 -19.99
C PRO A 84 9.50 -10.63 -20.61
N GLU A 85 10.08 -9.52 -21.07
CA GLU A 85 11.43 -9.46 -21.64
C GLU A 85 12.48 -9.68 -20.54
N ASP A 86 12.44 -8.88 -19.47
CA ASP A 86 13.36 -9.04 -18.33
C ASP A 86 13.23 -10.44 -17.70
N GLN A 87 12.02 -10.98 -17.61
CA GLN A 87 11.80 -12.32 -17.08
C GLN A 87 12.41 -13.39 -18.00
N SER A 88 12.33 -13.22 -19.32
CA SER A 88 12.97 -14.15 -20.26
C SER A 88 14.50 -14.11 -20.16
N GLU A 89 15.08 -12.91 -20.00
CA GLU A 89 16.53 -12.77 -19.77
C GLU A 89 16.93 -13.44 -18.45
N ILE A 90 16.14 -13.24 -17.39
CA ILE A 90 16.35 -13.88 -16.08
C ILE A 90 16.27 -15.41 -16.18
N ASP A 91 15.30 -15.94 -16.91
CA ASP A 91 15.08 -17.38 -17.07
C ASP A 91 16.21 -18.06 -17.87
N GLU A 92 16.93 -17.30 -18.70
CA GLU A 92 18.10 -17.75 -19.47
C GLU A 92 19.42 -17.71 -18.66
N ILE A 93 19.42 -17.15 -17.44
CA ILE A 93 20.63 -17.11 -16.59
C ILE A 93 20.98 -18.50 -16.08
N GLU A 94 22.05 -19.08 -16.63
CA GLU A 94 22.60 -20.36 -16.18
C GLU A 94 23.50 -20.22 -14.93
N ASN A 95 24.19 -19.09 -14.77
CA ASN A 95 25.11 -18.84 -13.66
C ASN A 95 24.84 -17.49 -12.95
N TRP A 96 24.15 -17.57 -11.83
CA TRP A 96 23.85 -16.40 -10.99
C TRP A 96 25.09 -15.76 -10.35
N GLU A 97 26.19 -16.49 -10.15
CA GLU A 97 27.40 -15.92 -9.53
C GLU A 97 28.04 -14.85 -10.42
N ASP A 98 28.04 -15.07 -11.74
CA ASP A 98 28.58 -14.12 -12.72
C ASP A 98 27.70 -12.86 -12.78
N VAL A 99 26.37 -13.02 -12.75
CA VAL A 99 25.41 -11.91 -12.79
C VAL A 99 25.47 -11.06 -11.52
N ILE A 100 25.55 -11.68 -10.35
CA ILE A 100 25.63 -10.96 -9.07
C ILE A 100 26.92 -10.14 -8.95
N CYS A 101 27.98 -10.60 -9.62
CA CYS A 101 29.30 -9.95 -9.59
C CYS A 101 29.51 -8.94 -10.73
N ASP A 102 28.57 -8.83 -11.68
CA ASP A 102 28.60 -7.85 -12.76
C ASP A 102 28.02 -6.51 -12.30
N VAL A 103 28.90 -5.66 -11.76
CA VAL A 103 28.54 -4.31 -11.29
C VAL A 103 28.15 -3.38 -12.45
N GLU A 104 28.56 -3.67 -13.69
CA GLU A 104 28.29 -2.83 -14.87
C GLU A 104 26.90 -3.12 -15.48
N ALA A 105 26.41 -4.35 -15.38
CA ALA A 105 25.06 -4.72 -15.81
C ALA A 105 23.96 -3.99 -15.02
N GLY A 106 24.26 -3.60 -13.78
CA GLY A 106 23.29 -2.98 -12.87
C GLY A 106 22.27 -3.98 -12.31
N TRP A 107 21.39 -3.49 -11.44
CA TRP A 107 20.32 -4.29 -10.84
C TRP A 107 18.98 -3.85 -11.42
N GLY A 108 18.49 -4.57 -12.42
CA GLY A 108 17.09 -4.48 -12.85
C GLY A 108 16.23 -5.25 -11.84
N GLY A 109 15.27 -4.58 -11.20
CA GLY A 109 14.31 -5.22 -10.32
C GLY A 109 12.89 -5.13 -10.87
N PRO A 110 11.95 -5.90 -10.30
CA PRO A 110 10.58 -5.96 -10.79
C PRO A 110 9.95 -4.56 -10.95
N GLU A 111 9.41 -4.29 -12.15
CA GLU A 111 8.92 -2.97 -12.53
C GLU A 111 7.40 -2.85 -12.60
N LEU A 112 6.70 -3.95 -12.86
CA LEU A 112 5.26 -3.96 -13.12
C LEU A 112 4.48 -4.18 -11.83
N PRO A 113 3.75 -3.17 -11.32
CA PRO A 113 2.96 -3.34 -10.10
C PRO A 113 1.79 -4.30 -10.33
N THR A 114 1.51 -5.16 -9.35
CA THR A 114 0.26 -5.92 -9.31
C THR A 114 -0.84 -5.01 -8.78
N GLU A 115 -1.60 -4.39 -9.68
CA GLU A 115 -2.61 -3.38 -9.32
C GLU A 115 -3.54 -3.81 -8.18
N GLU A 116 -3.98 -5.07 -8.14
CA GLU A 116 -4.86 -5.59 -7.08
C GLU A 116 -4.24 -5.45 -5.68
N HIS A 117 -2.93 -5.64 -5.53
CA HIS A 117 -2.27 -5.47 -4.23
C HIS A 117 -2.36 -4.00 -3.78
N PHE A 118 -2.15 -3.05 -4.68
CA PHE A 118 -2.33 -1.62 -4.40
C PHE A 118 -3.79 -1.25 -4.14
N HIS A 119 -4.74 -1.79 -4.91
CA HIS A 119 -6.17 -1.61 -4.65
C HIS A 119 -6.51 -2.10 -3.24
N ARG A 120 -6.07 -3.31 -2.85
CA ARG A 120 -6.33 -3.87 -1.52
C ARG A 120 -5.72 -3.02 -0.40
N LEU A 121 -4.49 -2.55 -0.58
CA LEU A 121 -3.84 -1.63 0.34
C LEU A 121 -4.69 -0.37 0.54
N LEU A 122 -5.04 0.31 -0.55
CA LEU A 122 -5.82 1.55 -0.50
C LEU A 122 -7.25 1.34 0.01
N ILE A 123 -7.89 0.20 -0.29
CA ILE A 123 -9.22 -0.13 0.24
C ILE A 123 -9.17 -0.31 1.76
N SER A 124 -8.24 -1.12 2.25
CA SER A 124 -8.04 -1.35 3.68
C SER A 124 -7.78 -0.05 4.41
N LEU A 125 -6.87 0.78 3.86
CA LEU A 125 -6.58 2.09 4.40
C LEU A 125 -7.78 3.00 4.41
N GLY A 126 -8.55 3.08 3.31
CA GLY A 126 -9.73 3.92 3.23
C GLY A 126 -10.70 3.58 4.36
N TYR A 127 -11.08 2.30 4.49
CA TYR A 127 -11.97 1.86 5.56
C TYR A 127 -11.40 2.09 6.97
N ALA A 128 -10.12 1.83 7.18
CA ALA A 128 -9.49 2.07 8.48
C ALA A 128 -9.43 3.57 8.82
N ALA A 129 -9.12 4.39 7.82
CA ALA A 129 -8.92 5.82 7.97
C ALA A 129 -10.26 6.54 8.28
N GLN A 130 -11.40 6.06 7.79
CA GLN A 130 -12.73 6.53 8.25
C GLN A 130 -12.93 6.41 9.77
N ARG A 131 -12.16 5.53 10.43
CA ARG A 131 -12.18 5.26 11.88
C ARG A 131 -10.97 5.87 12.60
N MET A 132 -10.26 6.79 11.94
CA MET A 132 -9.15 7.60 12.44
C MET A 132 -9.55 9.10 12.43
N PRO A 133 -10.46 9.55 13.31
CA PRO A 133 -11.03 10.89 13.25
C PRO A 133 -10.02 12.02 13.48
N ARG A 134 -8.84 11.72 14.03
CA ARG A 134 -7.77 12.68 14.29
C ARG A 134 -6.64 12.63 13.27
N LEU A 135 -6.77 11.83 12.21
CA LEU A 135 -5.74 11.66 11.20
C LEU A 135 -5.44 12.99 10.50
N LYS A 136 -4.19 13.45 10.65
CA LYS A 136 -3.67 14.68 10.06
C LYS A 136 -2.77 14.39 8.86
N ASN A 137 -1.98 13.32 8.97
CA ASN A 137 -1.02 12.90 7.96
C ASN A 137 -1.08 11.37 7.78
N LEU A 138 -1.15 10.95 6.52
CA LEU A 138 -0.90 9.57 6.13
C LEU A 138 0.11 9.61 4.99
N LYS A 139 1.19 8.84 5.12
CA LYS A 139 2.18 8.63 4.06
C LYS A 139 2.47 7.15 3.95
N ILE A 140 2.48 6.66 2.72
CA ILE A 140 2.84 5.29 2.39
C ILE A 140 3.80 5.36 1.22
N GLU A 141 4.88 4.61 1.34
CA GLU A 141 5.94 4.51 0.36
C GLU A 141 6.32 3.04 0.21
N VAL A 142 6.01 2.47 -0.95
CA VAL A 142 6.39 1.11 -1.32
C VAL A 142 7.65 1.20 -2.16
N VAL A 143 8.71 0.55 -1.68
CA VAL A 143 10.02 0.49 -2.33
C VAL A 143 9.91 -0.39 -3.55
N SER A 144 10.13 0.23 -4.70
CA SER A 144 10.41 -0.45 -5.95
C SER A 144 11.35 0.44 -6.75
N HIS A 145 11.90 -0.08 -7.85
CA HIS A 145 12.68 0.74 -8.80
C HIS A 145 11.90 1.94 -9.34
N ARG A 146 10.57 1.95 -9.16
CA ARG A 146 9.63 2.92 -9.74
C ARG A 146 8.71 3.59 -8.71
N GLN A 147 9.00 3.38 -7.42
CA GLN A 147 8.42 3.97 -6.20
C GLN A 147 6.91 4.31 -6.26
N PHE A 148 6.11 3.63 -5.43
CA PHE A 148 4.70 4.03 -5.23
C PHE A 148 4.57 4.83 -3.94
N THR A 149 4.10 6.07 -4.05
CA THR A 149 3.82 6.94 -2.91
C THR A 149 2.33 7.25 -2.84
N PHE A 150 1.73 7.14 -1.66
CA PHE A 150 0.36 7.54 -1.39
C PHE A 150 0.32 8.43 -0.14
N CYS A 151 -0.37 9.56 -0.23
CA CYS A 151 -0.42 10.55 0.82
C CYS A 151 -1.84 11.08 1.05
N LEU A 152 -2.23 11.23 2.32
CA LEU A 152 -3.36 12.06 2.74
C LEU A 152 -2.83 13.26 3.51
N GLN A 153 -3.20 14.45 3.06
CA GLN A 153 -2.95 15.69 3.79
C GLN A 153 -4.27 16.32 4.22
N ASN A 154 -4.49 16.39 5.53
CA ASN A 154 -5.68 17.01 6.12
C ASN A 154 -5.32 18.38 6.71
N LYS A 155 -5.44 19.43 5.88
CA LYS A 155 -5.13 20.83 6.26
C LYS A 155 -6.35 21.72 6.07
N ALA A 156 -6.29 22.68 5.13
CA ALA A 156 -7.43 23.52 4.75
C ALA A 156 -8.37 22.78 3.79
N GLU A 157 -7.79 21.98 2.91
CA GLU A 157 -8.48 20.97 2.10
C GLU A 157 -7.93 19.60 2.49
N ILE A 158 -8.75 18.55 2.29
CA ILE A 158 -8.31 17.17 2.47
C ILE A 158 -7.95 16.64 1.10
N ILE A 159 -6.66 16.42 0.87
CA ILE A 159 -6.15 15.99 -0.43
C ILE A 159 -5.59 14.59 -0.30
N LEU A 160 -6.11 13.68 -1.12
CA LEU A 160 -5.48 12.40 -1.42
C LEU A 160 -4.60 12.57 -2.64
N LYS A 161 -3.36 12.10 -2.54
CA LYS A 161 -2.38 12.13 -3.61
C LYS A 161 -1.72 10.78 -3.75
N TRP A 162 -1.41 10.40 -4.97
CA TRP A 162 -0.54 9.28 -5.23
C TRP A 162 0.33 9.54 -6.44
N GLU A 163 1.52 8.95 -6.40
CA GLU A 163 2.55 9.08 -7.38
C GLU A 163 3.10 7.68 -7.65
N CYS A 164 3.21 7.36 -8.94
CA CYS A 164 3.68 6.08 -9.40
C CYS A 164 4.24 6.29 -10.80
N PHE A 165 5.40 5.71 -11.09
CA PHE A 165 5.98 5.79 -12.44
C PHE A 165 5.11 5.10 -13.50
N HIS A 166 4.32 4.10 -13.09
CA HIS A 166 3.29 3.51 -13.95
C HIS A 166 1.93 4.14 -13.62
N PRO A 167 1.13 4.59 -14.61
CA PRO A 167 -0.12 5.29 -14.36
C PRO A 167 -1.12 4.38 -13.64
N TYR A 168 -1.14 4.48 -12.31
CA TYR A 168 -2.07 3.74 -11.47
C TYR A 168 -3.44 4.42 -11.47
N ARG A 169 -4.48 3.63 -11.73
CA ARG A 169 -5.87 4.08 -11.66
C ARG A 169 -6.60 3.36 -10.52
N PRO A 170 -7.13 4.08 -9.52
CA PRO A 170 -7.98 3.47 -8.52
C PRO A 170 -9.26 2.96 -9.17
N ASP A 171 -9.77 1.83 -8.68
CA ASP A 171 -11.05 1.29 -9.12
C ASP A 171 -12.20 1.81 -8.24
N SER A 172 -13.42 1.35 -8.54
CA SER A 172 -14.62 1.75 -7.79
C SER A 172 -14.61 1.30 -6.33
N ARG A 173 -13.85 0.26 -5.96
CA ARG A 173 -13.72 -0.21 -4.58
C ARG A 173 -12.86 0.76 -3.78
N VAL A 174 -11.74 1.23 -4.35
CA VAL A 174 -10.91 2.29 -3.73
C VAL A 174 -11.72 3.57 -3.57
N ALA A 175 -12.41 4.02 -4.64
CA ALA A 175 -13.24 5.22 -4.60
C ALA A 175 -14.32 5.15 -3.50
N LYS A 176 -14.97 4.00 -3.36
CA LYS A 176 -15.96 3.75 -2.29
C LYS A 176 -15.33 3.79 -0.89
N ALA A 177 -14.14 3.21 -0.70
CA ALA A 177 -13.48 3.18 0.61
C ALA A 177 -13.05 4.59 1.08
N TRP A 178 -12.79 5.50 0.14
CA TRP A 178 -12.36 6.87 0.41
C TRP A 178 -13.44 7.94 0.20
N ASP A 179 -14.64 7.54 -0.24
CA ASP A 179 -15.80 8.42 -0.50
C ASP A 179 -15.51 9.57 -1.51
N PHE A 180 -14.94 9.21 -2.66
CA PHE A 180 -14.74 10.13 -3.79
C PHE A 180 -15.31 9.56 -5.10
N ASP A 181 -15.54 10.42 -6.10
CA ASP A 181 -15.93 10.01 -7.45
C ASP A 181 -14.69 9.83 -8.33
N LEU A 182 -14.62 8.75 -9.10
CA LEU A 182 -13.50 8.50 -10.01
C LEU A 182 -13.32 9.63 -11.03
N ASP A 183 -14.40 10.31 -11.41
CA ASP A 183 -14.37 11.45 -12.33
C ASP A 183 -13.74 12.71 -11.69
N ASP A 184 -13.63 12.77 -10.36
CA ASP A 184 -13.00 13.89 -9.63
C ASP A 184 -11.46 13.77 -9.59
N VAL A 185 -10.89 12.65 -10.05
CA VAL A 185 -9.45 12.40 -10.05
C VAL A 185 -8.75 13.26 -11.11
N LYS A 186 -7.73 14.00 -10.67
CA LYS A 186 -6.88 14.83 -11.54
C LYS A 186 -5.51 14.22 -11.68
N SER A 187 -5.09 13.92 -12.92
CA SER A 187 -3.74 13.44 -13.24
C SER A 187 -2.90 14.56 -13.86
N HIS A 188 -1.66 14.70 -13.41
CA HIS A 188 -0.67 15.64 -13.93
C HIS A 188 0.49 14.86 -14.53
N SER A 189 0.74 15.00 -15.83
CA SER A 189 1.67 14.15 -16.57
C SER A 189 3.09 14.74 -16.69
N GLN A 190 3.58 15.50 -15.69
CA GLN A 190 4.92 16.08 -15.76
C GLN A 190 5.90 15.22 -14.94
N TYR A 191 6.58 14.31 -15.65
CA TYR A 191 7.70 13.45 -15.21
C TYR A 191 7.35 12.24 -14.34
N GLU A 192 6.34 12.33 -13.49
CA GLU A 192 5.72 11.20 -12.77
C GLU A 192 4.20 11.33 -12.90
N ASP A 193 3.47 10.22 -13.00
CA ASP A 193 2.01 10.25 -13.12
C ASP A 193 1.38 10.57 -11.74
N GLU A 194 1.58 11.80 -11.27
CA GLU A 194 0.97 12.31 -10.04
C GLU A 194 -0.54 12.44 -10.26
N SER A 195 -1.31 11.78 -9.41
CA SER A 195 -2.76 11.89 -9.39
C SER A 195 -3.26 12.31 -8.02
N SER A 196 -4.34 13.07 -8.01
CA SER A 196 -4.90 13.61 -6.78
C SER A 196 -6.41 13.78 -6.84
N VAL A 197 -7.05 13.74 -5.67
CA VAL A 197 -8.47 14.04 -5.49
C VAL A 197 -8.66 14.81 -4.19
N ILE A 198 -9.57 15.78 -4.20
CA ILE A 198 -9.96 16.54 -3.01
C ILE A 198 -11.18 15.86 -2.40
N LEU A 199 -11.07 15.41 -1.16
CA LEU A 199 -12.17 14.80 -0.44
C LEU A 199 -13.12 15.88 0.07
N ARG A 200 -14.43 15.59 0.02
CA ARG A 200 -15.47 16.53 0.46
C ARG A 200 -15.45 16.74 1.97
N THR A 201 -15.21 15.69 2.74
CA THR A 201 -15.18 15.70 4.21
C THR A 201 -14.26 14.62 4.75
N TRP A 202 -13.64 14.87 5.91
CA TRP A 202 -12.85 13.88 6.62
C TRP A 202 -12.91 14.05 8.15
N PRO A 203 -13.12 12.97 8.93
CA PRO A 203 -13.62 11.66 8.46
C PRO A 203 -15.01 11.81 7.80
N PRO A 204 -15.48 10.84 7.01
CA PRO A 204 -16.80 10.91 6.39
C PRO A 204 -17.91 11.05 7.44
N ASN A 205 -18.94 11.85 7.13
CA ASN A 205 -20.07 12.10 8.04
C ASN A 205 -20.86 10.82 8.40
N THR A 206 -20.82 9.82 7.52
CA THR A 206 -21.41 8.48 7.76
C THR A 206 -20.36 7.44 7.40
N PRO A 207 -19.79 6.71 8.39
CA PRO A 207 -18.92 5.59 8.09
C PRO A 207 -19.68 4.52 7.30
N ILE A 208 -19.05 3.98 6.25
CA ILE A 208 -19.60 2.86 5.45
C ILE A 208 -19.38 1.52 6.18
#